data_AF-A0A1V5AP76-F1
#
_entry.id   AF-A0A1V5AP76-F1
#
_cell.length_a   1.000
_cell.length_b   1.000
_cell.length_c   1.000
_cell.angle_alpha   90.00
_cell.angle_beta   90.00
_cell.angle_gamma   90.00
#
_symmetry.space_group_name_H-M   'P 1'
#
loop_
_entity.id
_entity.type
_entity.pdbx_description
1 polymer ?
#
loop_
_entity_poly.entity_id
_entity_poly.type
_entity_poly.pdbx_seq_one_letter_code
_entity_poly.pdbx_strand_id
1 'polypeptide(L)'
;MDDMSDWTGYRDRICYPAETFLLQFPVQDKERLISAIISNAFLNEKIPFEQLRTIHEDHSLATLGDFVLDYAIIANYPVNETVTPQKINDFRERYGNNTTLHRYARDCLNLQEYILWGPDQRAKKIWNQESTYLLADRFEMIIGALYLEKGLDGVLEFLARHRFFKKIDDL
;
A
#
# COMPACT_ATOMS: atom_id res chain seq x y z
N MET A 1 -29.29 14.93 -11.90
CA MET A 1 -28.52 14.49 -13.08
C MET A 1 -27.08 15.01 -13.07
N ASP A 2 -26.67 15.79 -12.04
CA ASP A 2 -25.31 16.35 -11.85
C ASP A 2 -24.39 15.52 -10.92
N ASP A 3 -24.91 14.52 -10.24
CA ASP A 3 -24.23 13.82 -9.13
C ASP A 3 -23.11 12.86 -9.59
N MET A 4 -23.28 12.19 -10.74
CA MET A 4 -22.32 11.20 -11.24
C MET A 4 -21.05 11.80 -11.87
N SER A 5 -21.18 12.97 -12.50
CA SER A 5 -20.03 13.70 -13.06
C SER A 5 -19.15 14.24 -11.94
N ASP A 6 -19.76 14.75 -10.87
CA ASP A 6 -19.05 15.24 -9.69
C ASP A 6 -18.39 14.08 -8.92
N TRP A 7 -19.08 12.93 -8.79
CA TRP A 7 -18.52 11.73 -8.18
C TRP A 7 -17.30 11.17 -8.91
N THR A 8 -17.32 11.15 -10.25
CA THR A 8 -16.17 10.68 -11.04
C THR A 8 -14.97 11.60 -10.84
N GLY A 9 -15.16 12.91 -10.96
CA GLY A 9 -14.10 13.88 -10.67
C GLY A 9 -13.62 13.85 -9.21
N TYR A 10 -14.49 13.49 -8.27
CA TYR A 10 -14.13 13.35 -6.86
C TYR A 10 -13.23 12.13 -6.60
N ARG A 11 -13.55 10.96 -7.19
CA ARG A 11 -12.67 9.77 -7.12
C ARG A 11 -11.29 10.07 -7.71
N ASP A 12 -11.26 10.76 -8.85
CA ASP A 12 -9.99 11.20 -9.46
C ASP A 12 -9.19 12.11 -8.50
N ARG A 13 -9.85 13.04 -7.80
CA ARG A 13 -9.20 13.90 -6.80
C ARG A 13 -8.65 13.13 -5.60
N ILE A 14 -9.38 12.11 -5.12
CA ILE A 14 -8.90 11.24 -4.03
C ILE A 14 -7.66 10.46 -4.46
N CYS A 15 -7.71 9.86 -5.65
CA CYS A 15 -6.62 9.02 -6.16
C CYS A 15 -5.39 9.83 -6.58
N TYR A 16 -5.58 11.07 -7.02
CA TYR A 16 -4.55 11.90 -7.63
C TYR A 16 -3.20 11.94 -6.87
N PRO A 17 -3.15 12.14 -5.54
CA PRO A 17 -1.87 12.16 -4.82
C PRO A 17 -1.14 10.81 -4.90
N ALA A 18 -1.85 9.70 -4.68
CA ALA A 18 -1.26 8.36 -4.76
C ALA A 18 -0.82 8.05 -6.21
N GLU A 19 -1.64 8.37 -7.20
CA GLU A 19 -1.33 8.14 -8.62
C GLU A 19 -0.12 8.95 -9.09
N THR A 20 0.00 10.20 -8.63
CA THR A 20 1.05 11.11 -9.10
C THR A 20 2.36 10.87 -8.37
N PHE A 21 2.34 10.75 -7.05
CA PHE A 21 3.56 10.78 -6.23
C PHE A 21 4.01 9.40 -5.76
N LEU A 22 3.08 8.47 -5.51
CA LEU A 22 3.39 7.12 -5.05
C LEU A 22 3.52 6.14 -6.23
N LEU A 23 2.46 5.98 -7.02
CA LEU A 23 2.38 5.01 -8.11
C LEU A 23 3.01 5.52 -9.41
N GLN A 24 3.01 6.84 -9.64
CA GLN A 24 3.49 7.50 -10.85
C GLN A 24 2.81 7.04 -12.15
N PHE A 25 1.54 6.67 -12.06
CA PHE A 25 0.67 6.39 -13.20
C PHE A 25 -0.81 6.49 -12.77
N PRO A 26 -1.74 6.80 -13.70
CA PRO A 26 -3.16 6.78 -13.42
C PRO A 26 -3.69 5.34 -13.34
N VAL A 27 -4.37 4.99 -12.26
CA VAL A 27 -5.05 3.70 -12.06
C VAL A 27 -6.42 3.73 -12.74
N GLN A 28 -6.78 2.65 -13.44
CA GLN A 28 -8.07 2.50 -14.08
C GLN A 28 -9.18 2.23 -13.05
N ASP A 29 -8.96 1.29 -12.14
CA ASP A 29 -9.93 0.97 -11.07
C ASP A 29 -9.74 1.87 -9.84
N LYS A 30 -10.39 3.04 -9.88
CA LYS A 30 -10.33 4.02 -8.78
C LYS A 30 -10.89 3.49 -7.47
N GLU A 31 -11.93 2.65 -7.52
CA GLU A 31 -12.56 2.14 -6.30
C GLU A 31 -11.63 1.18 -5.57
N ARG A 32 -10.89 0.35 -6.30
CA ARG A 32 -9.85 -0.50 -5.74
C ARG A 32 -8.69 0.29 -5.15
N LEU A 33 -8.24 1.36 -5.80
CA LEU A 33 -7.22 2.21 -5.19
C LEU A 33 -7.75 2.88 -3.92
N ILE A 34 -8.98 3.39 -3.96
CA ILE A 34 -9.65 3.99 -2.79
C ILE A 34 -9.76 2.98 -1.65
N SER A 35 -10.17 1.73 -1.90
CA SER A 35 -10.27 0.70 -0.86
C SER A 35 -8.92 0.40 -0.20
N ALA A 36 -7.81 0.54 -0.93
CA ALA A 36 -6.46 0.41 -0.37
C ALA A 36 -6.03 1.63 0.47
N ILE A 37 -6.48 2.85 0.15
CA ILE A 37 -6.06 4.09 0.82
C ILE A 37 -7.10 4.68 1.77
N ILE A 38 -8.28 4.09 1.95
CA ILE A 38 -9.31 4.60 2.88
C ILE A 38 -9.26 3.86 4.21
N SER A 39 -9.45 4.58 5.33
CA SER A 39 -9.75 3.91 6.59
C SER A 39 -11.25 3.82 6.88
N ASN A 40 -11.72 2.68 7.39
CA ASN A 40 -13.11 2.52 7.82
C ASN A 40 -13.50 3.53 8.91
N ALA A 41 -12.54 3.99 9.73
CA ALA A 41 -12.80 5.07 10.69
C ALA A 41 -13.13 6.41 10.00
N PHE A 42 -12.58 6.70 8.83
CA PHE A 42 -12.93 7.87 8.04
C PHE A 42 -14.38 7.80 7.54
N LEU A 43 -14.86 6.59 7.22
CA LEU A 43 -16.23 6.36 6.76
C LEU A 43 -17.30 6.52 7.85
N ASN A 44 -16.93 6.68 9.11
CA ASN A 44 -17.90 6.94 10.19
C ASN A 44 -18.18 8.45 10.38
N GLU A 45 -17.45 9.31 9.67
CA GLU A 45 -17.54 10.76 9.82
C GLU A 45 -18.56 11.40 8.87
N LYS A 46 -18.78 12.70 9.05
CA LYS A 46 -19.52 13.51 8.06
C LYS A 46 -18.62 13.75 6.84
N ILE A 47 -18.78 12.92 5.81
CA ILE A 47 -18.00 13.01 4.58
C ILE A 47 -18.74 13.83 3.51
N PRO A 48 -18.04 14.53 2.60
CA PRO A 48 -18.69 15.38 1.61
C PRO A 48 -19.51 14.61 0.57
N PHE A 49 -19.18 13.33 0.35
CA PHE A 49 -19.83 12.46 -0.64
C PHE A 49 -20.21 11.14 0.00
N GLU A 50 -21.51 10.91 0.15
CA GLU A 50 -22.07 9.71 0.79
C GLU A 50 -21.77 8.43 0.00
N GLN A 51 -21.57 8.52 -1.33
CA GLN A 51 -21.19 7.38 -2.18
C GLN A 51 -19.87 6.74 -1.75
N LEU A 52 -18.96 7.51 -1.13
CA LEU A 52 -17.70 6.97 -0.62
C LEU A 52 -17.91 5.96 0.51
N ARG A 53 -19.05 5.99 1.22
CA ARG A 53 -19.40 4.97 2.23
C ARG A 53 -19.61 3.58 1.65
N THR A 54 -19.75 3.46 0.33
CA THR A 54 -19.87 2.16 -0.35
C THR A 54 -18.52 1.50 -0.63
N ILE A 55 -17.41 2.24 -0.48
CA ILE A 55 -16.05 1.76 -0.72
C ILE A 55 -15.35 1.62 0.63
N HIS A 56 -15.32 0.39 1.14
CA HIS A 56 -14.68 0.04 2.41
C HIS A 56 -13.22 -0.37 2.23
N GLU A 57 -12.49 -0.51 3.34
CA GLU A 57 -11.21 -1.23 3.36
C GLU A 57 -11.41 -2.64 2.79
N ASP A 58 -10.66 -2.98 1.73
CA ASP A 58 -10.64 -4.34 1.20
C ASP A 58 -9.38 -5.07 1.65
N HIS A 59 -9.46 -5.73 2.81
CA HIS A 59 -8.34 -6.49 3.37
C HIS A 59 -7.93 -7.70 2.51
N SER A 60 -8.74 -8.13 1.54
CA SER A 60 -8.31 -9.18 0.60
C SER A 60 -7.16 -8.72 -0.29
N LEU A 61 -7.04 -7.40 -0.53
CA LEU A 61 -5.90 -6.81 -1.22
C LEU A 61 -4.62 -6.95 -0.40
N ALA A 62 -4.69 -6.85 0.93
CA ALA A 62 -3.53 -7.08 1.80
C ALA A 62 -3.05 -8.53 1.66
N THR A 63 -3.96 -9.49 1.75
CA THR A 63 -3.64 -10.92 1.57
C THR A 63 -3.04 -11.21 0.20
N LEU A 64 -3.62 -10.66 -0.88
CA LEU A 64 -3.05 -10.81 -2.22
C LEU A 64 -1.68 -10.14 -2.32
N GLY A 65 -1.54 -8.94 -1.78
CA GLY A 65 -0.32 -8.16 -1.79
C GLY A 65 0.82 -8.83 -1.06
N ASP A 66 0.57 -9.44 0.10
CA ASP A 66 1.53 -10.21 0.87
C ASP A 66 2.13 -11.35 0.03
N PHE A 67 1.29 -12.20 -0.58
CA PHE A 67 1.76 -13.28 -1.46
C PHE A 67 2.56 -12.79 -2.66
N VAL A 68 2.12 -11.70 -3.30
CA VAL A 68 2.82 -11.12 -4.45
C VAL A 68 4.16 -10.50 -4.04
N LEU A 69 4.19 -9.81 -2.90
CA LEU A 69 5.38 -9.20 -2.35
C LEU A 69 6.40 -10.26 -1.94
N ASP A 70 5.97 -11.33 -1.29
CA ASP A 70 6.80 -12.48 -0.94
C ASP A 70 7.47 -13.09 -2.17
N TYR A 71 6.69 -13.32 -3.23
CA TYR A 71 7.25 -13.81 -4.49
C TYR A 71 8.27 -12.82 -5.06
N ALA A 72 7.93 -11.52 -5.09
CA ALA A 72 8.82 -10.48 -5.61
C ALA A 72 10.13 -10.37 -4.80
N ILE A 73 10.07 -10.56 -3.48
CA ILE A 73 11.23 -10.64 -2.59
C ILE A 73 12.08 -11.84 -2.98
N ILE A 74 11.53 -13.05 -2.98
CA ILE A 74 12.28 -14.27 -3.31
C ILE A 74 12.86 -14.24 -4.72
N ALA A 75 12.16 -13.65 -5.69
CA ALA A 75 12.66 -13.48 -7.06
C ALA A 75 13.91 -12.59 -7.14
N ASN A 76 14.15 -11.73 -6.14
CA ASN A 76 15.34 -10.89 -6.01
C ASN A 76 16.43 -11.51 -5.10
N TYR A 77 16.27 -12.76 -4.67
CA TYR A 77 17.28 -13.44 -3.87
C TYR A 77 18.61 -13.59 -4.65
N PRO A 78 19.76 -13.22 -4.06
CA PRO A 78 21.05 -13.27 -4.75
C PRO A 78 21.57 -14.72 -4.86
N VAL A 79 21.43 -15.32 -6.05
CA VAL A 79 21.83 -16.72 -6.35
C VAL A 79 23.37 -16.93 -6.34
N ASN A 80 24.16 -15.85 -6.22
CA ASN A 80 25.62 -15.93 -6.17
C ASN A 80 26.17 -16.43 -4.81
N GLU A 81 25.31 -16.66 -3.81
CA GLU A 81 25.67 -17.30 -2.55
C GLU A 81 25.32 -18.80 -2.53
N THR A 82 25.96 -19.57 -1.63
CA THR A 82 25.50 -20.93 -1.31
C THR A 82 24.04 -20.88 -0.85
N VAL A 83 23.13 -21.32 -1.72
CA VAL A 83 21.69 -21.37 -1.45
C VAL A 83 21.41 -22.43 -0.40
N THR A 84 20.82 -22.02 0.73
CA THR A 84 20.31 -22.94 1.76
C THR A 84 18.87 -22.57 2.11
N PRO A 85 18.04 -23.52 2.59
CA PRO A 85 16.68 -23.20 3.02
C PRO A 85 16.63 -22.09 4.08
N GLN A 86 17.59 -22.09 5.02
CA GLN A 86 17.67 -21.06 6.06
C GLN A 86 17.91 -19.68 5.46
N LYS A 87 18.84 -19.52 4.52
CA LYS A 87 19.12 -18.22 3.92
C LYS A 87 17.97 -17.67 3.09
N ILE A 88 17.21 -18.53 2.42
CA ILE A 88 15.99 -18.13 1.69
C ILE A 88 14.96 -17.59 2.69
N ASN A 89 14.75 -18.31 3.79
CA ASN A 89 13.83 -17.88 4.85
C ASN A 89 14.27 -16.57 5.50
N ASP A 90 15.55 -16.43 5.86
CA ASP A 90 16.12 -15.22 6.45
C ASP A 90 15.95 -14.01 5.50
N PHE A 91 16.14 -14.22 4.20
CA PHE A 91 15.94 -13.17 3.19
C PHE A 91 14.47 -12.75 3.10
N ARG A 92 13.54 -13.71 3.02
CA ARG A 92 12.10 -13.43 3.07
C ARG A 92 11.74 -12.65 4.33
N GLU A 93 12.17 -13.14 5.49
CA GLU A 93 11.84 -12.53 6.78
C GLU A 93 12.41 -11.12 6.89
N ARG A 94 13.66 -10.89 6.47
CA ARG A 94 14.29 -9.57 6.49
C ARG A 94 13.47 -8.51 5.75
N TYR A 95 12.99 -8.82 4.54
CA TYR A 95 12.33 -7.84 3.68
C TYR A 95 10.80 -7.86 3.77
N GLY A 96 10.20 -8.96 4.23
CA GLY A 96 8.75 -9.17 4.24
C GLY A 96 8.09 -9.14 5.61
N ASN A 97 8.83 -9.06 6.72
CA ASN A 97 8.17 -8.99 8.03
C ASN A 97 7.45 -7.65 8.26
N ASN A 98 6.34 -7.70 9.01
CA ASN A 98 5.45 -6.56 9.22
C ASN A 98 6.15 -5.36 9.88
N THR A 99 7.13 -5.57 10.77
CA THR A 99 7.88 -4.48 11.39
C THR A 99 8.70 -3.73 10.34
N THR A 100 9.45 -4.47 9.50
CA THR A 100 10.22 -3.89 8.41
C THR A 100 9.30 -3.16 7.42
N LEU A 101 8.21 -3.79 6.99
CA LEU A 101 7.29 -3.19 6.03
C LEU A 101 6.62 -1.93 6.59
N HIS A 102 6.24 -1.93 7.86
CA HIS A 102 5.67 -0.75 8.52
C HIS A 102 6.67 0.41 8.54
N ARG A 103 7.93 0.15 8.95
CA ARG A 103 9.00 1.16 8.95
C ARG A 103 9.30 1.67 7.55
N TYR A 104 9.42 0.78 6.57
CA TYR A 104 9.63 1.16 5.17
C TYR A 104 8.49 2.05 4.64
N ALA A 105 7.24 1.63 4.85
CA ALA A 105 6.07 2.41 4.43
C ALA A 105 6.04 3.80 5.09
N ARG A 106 6.36 3.89 6.39
CA ARG A 106 6.39 5.17 7.13
C ARG A 106 7.55 6.06 6.69
N ASP A 107 8.77 5.54 6.78
CA ASP A 107 9.99 6.33 6.78
C ASP A 107 10.55 6.54 5.36
N CYS A 108 10.27 5.61 4.44
CA CYS A 108 10.78 5.68 3.07
C CYS A 108 9.73 6.17 2.07
N LEU A 109 8.46 5.81 2.26
CA LEU A 109 7.37 6.19 1.34
C LEU A 109 6.49 7.34 1.86
N ASN A 110 6.52 7.63 3.17
CA ASN A 110 5.54 8.49 3.82
C ASN A 110 4.09 8.06 3.55
N LEU A 111 3.84 6.75 3.58
CA LEU A 111 2.58 6.15 3.13
C LEU A 111 1.35 6.71 3.86
N GLN A 112 1.51 7.11 5.12
CA GLN A 112 0.47 7.74 5.92
C GLN A 112 -0.13 8.99 5.28
N GLU A 113 0.60 9.71 4.43
CA GLU A 113 0.11 10.95 3.79
C GLU A 113 -0.87 10.68 2.64
N TYR A 114 -0.90 9.45 2.13
CA TYR A 114 -1.82 9.05 1.06
C TYR A 114 -3.10 8.40 1.59
N ILE A 115 -3.15 8.05 2.88
CA ILE A 115 -4.28 7.34 3.48
C ILE A 115 -5.30 8.33 4.04
N LEU A 116 -6.57 8.10 3.72
CA LEU A 116 -7.72 8.83 4.27
C LEU A 116 -8.02 8.31 5.68
N TRP A 117 -7.36 8.91 6.67
CA TRP A 117 -7.53 8.58 8.08
C TRP A 117 -8.76 9.23 8.70
N GLY A 118 -9.40 8.52 9.64
CA GLY A 118 -10.37 9.15 10.54
C GLY A 118 -9.73 10.25 11.41
N PRO A 119 -10.48 11.28 11.84
CA PRO A 119 -9.96 12.41 12.62
C PRO A 119 -9.18 12.00 13.86
N ASP A 120 -9.69 11.01 14.60
CA ASP A 120 -9.05 10.48 15.81
C ASP A 120 -7.75 9.74 15.50
N GLN A 121 -7.73 8.93 14.43
CA GLN A 121 -6.53 8.23 13.97
C GLN A 121 -5.45 9.26 13.58
N ARG A 122 -5.88 10.35 12.91
CA ARG A 122 -5.01 11.44 12.48
C ARG A 122 -4.47 12.24 13.66
N ALA A 123 -5.32 12.57 14.63
CA ALA A 123 -4.94 13.29 15.84
C ALA A 123 -3.93 12.50 16.69
N LYS A 124 -4.14 11.18 16.83
CA LYS A 124 -3.26 10.28 17.58
C LYS A 124 -2.02 9.84 16.80
N LYS A 125 -1.99 10.07 15.48
CA LYS A 125 -0.94 9.60 14.57
C LYS A 125 -0.65 8.11 14.77
N ILE A 126 -1.68 7.29 14.71
CA ILE A 126 -1.59 5.85 15.07
C ILE A 126 -0.55 5.10 14.23
N TRP A 127 -0.24 5.58 13.03
CA TRP A 127 0.83 5.05 12.17
C TRP A 127 2.25 5.24 12.73
N ASN A 128 2.43 6.00 13.81
CA ASN A 128 3.72 6.06 14.52
C ASN A 128 3.91 4.87 15.47
N GLN A 129 2.86 4.09 15.74
CA GLN A 129 2.91 2.93 16.63
C GLN A 129 3.25 1.67 15.83
N GLU A 130 4.54 1.34 15.74
CA GLU A 130 5.02 0.20 14.92
C GLU A 130 4.37 -1.13 15.28
N SER A 131 4.05 -1.34 16.56
CA SER A 131 3.38 -2.54 17.07
C SER A 131 1.99 -2.78 16.48
N THR A 132 1.39 -1.78 15.82
CA THR A 132 0.09 -1.92 15.18
C THR A 132 0.16 -2.57 13.81
N TYR A 133 1.35 -2.56 13.17
CA TYR A 133 1.57 -3.02 11.80
C TYR A 133 0.67 -2.39 10.73
N LEU A 134 -0.05 -1.32 11.08
CA LEU A 134 -1.06 -0.70 10.22
C LEU A 134 -0.54 -0.27 8.85
N LEU A 135 0.67 0.30 8.80
CA LEU A 135 1.28 0.69 7.52
C LEU A 135 1.85 -0.49 6.71
N ALA A 136 2.13 -1.64 7.34
CA ALA A 136 2.51 -2.85 6.62
C ALA A 136 1.30 -3.38 5.83
N ASP A 137 0.16 -3.59 6.51
CA ASP A 137 -1.09 -4.00 5.87
C ASP A 137 -1.46 -3.06 4.72
N ARG A 138 -1.30 -1.74 4.93
CA ARG A 138 -1.59 -0.73 3.89
C ARG A 138 -0.65 -0.81 2.71
N PHE A 139 0.64 -1.05 2.98
CA PHE A 139 1.60 -1.26 1.92
C PHE A 139 1.22 -2.49 1.10
N GLU A 140 0.87 -3.60 1.74
CA GLU A 140 0.39 -4.82 1.08
C GLU A 140 -0.89 -4.58 0.28
N MET A 141 -1.88 -3.84 0.81
CA MET A 141 -3.08 -3.48 0.04
C MET A 141 -2.74 -2.71 -1.24
N ILE A 142 -1.75 -1.81 -1.20
CA ILE A 142 -1.27 -1.08 -2.38
C ILE A 142 -0.58 -2.03 -3.36
N ILE A 143 0.24 -2.98 -2.88
CA ILE A 143 0.84 -4.01 -3.74
C ILE A 143 -0.24 -4.89 -4.39
N GLY A 144 -1.28 -5.28 -3.65
CA GLY A 144 -2.41 -6.05 -4.18
C GLY A 144 -3.20 -5.27 -5.23
N ALA A 145 -3.49 -3.99 -4.98
CA ALA A 145 -4.16 -3.13 -5.95
C ALA A 145 -3.32 -2.95 -7.23
N LEU A 146 -2.01 -2.73 -7.07
CA LEU A 146 -1.05 -2.60 -8.17
C LEU A 146 -0.94 -3.89 -8.98
N TYR A 147 -0.90 -5.05 -8.33
CA TYR A 147 -0.86 -6.34 -9.01
C TYR A 147 -2.12 -6.56 -9.86
N LEU A 148 -3.30 -6.22 -9.35
CA LEU A 148 -4.54 -6.35 -10.12
C LEU A 148 -4.65 -5.32 -11.27
N GLU A 149 -3.87 -4.24 -11.23
CA GLU A 149 -3.83 -3.20 -12.26
C GLU A 149 -2.79 -3.49 -13.34
N LYS A 150 -1.59 -3.93 -12.96
CA LYS A 150 -0.41 -4.06 -13.85
C LYS A 150 0.28 -5.41 -13.81
N GLY A 151 -0.24 -6.38 -13.06
CA GLY A 151 0.39 -7.67 -12.84
C GLY A 151 1.70 -7.58 -12.05
N LEU A 152 2.44 -8.68 -12.03
CA LEU A 152 3.70 -8.80 -11.30
C LEU A 152 4.77 -7.82 -11.78
N ASP A 153 4.86 -7.57 -13.09
CA ASP A 153 5.85 -6.64 -13.67
C ASP A 153 5.67 -5.22 -13.12
N GLY A 154 4.42 -4.77 -12.95
CA GLY A 154 4.13 -3.48 -12.33
C GLY A 154 4.58 -3.40 -10.87
N VAL A 155 4.45 -4.49 -10.11
CA VAL A 155 4.95 -4.58 -8.73
C VAL A 155 6.47 -4.52 -8.69
N LEU A 156 7.15 -5.29 -9.53
CA LEU A 156 8.62 -5.28 -9.61
C LEU A 156 9.16 -3.90 -10.00
N GLU A 157 8.53 -3.22 -10.97
CA GLU A 157 8.87 -1.86 -11.36
C GLU A 157 8.69 -0.88 -10.20
N PHE A 158 7.58 -0.98 -9.46
CA PHE A 158 7.31 -0.15 -8.30
C PHE A 158 8.35 -0.33 -7.19
N LEU A 159 8.69 -1.58 -6.83
CA LEU A 159 9.69 -1.89 -5.82
C LEU A 159 11.09 -1.37 -6.23
N ALA A 160 11.46 -1.55 -7.50
CA ALA A 160 12.71 -1.02 -8.05
C ALA A 160 12.76 0.51 -8.01
N ARG A 161 11.68 1.17 -8.45
CA ARG A 161 11.57 2.64 -8.48
C ARG A 161 11.74 3.26 -7.10
N HIS A 162 11.10 2.66 -6.10
CA HIS A 162 11.21 3.10 -4.70
C HIS A 162 12.39 2.50 -3.95
N ARG A 163 13.30 1.82 -4.66
CA ARG A 163 14.54 1.22 -4.15
C ARG A 163 14.31 0.36 -2.91
N PHE A 164 13.23 -0.43 -2.91
CA PHE A 164 12.71 -1.20 -1.78
C PHE A 164 13.81 -1.88 -0.95
N PHE A 165 14.59 -2.78 -1.56
CA PHE A 165 15.64 -3.53 -0.87
C PHE A 165 16.71 -2.61 -0.26
N LYS A 166 17.25 -1.67 -1.05
CA LYS A 166 18.28 -0.74 -0.60
C LYS A 166 17.78 0.12 0.57
N LYS A 167 16.53 0.59 0.50
CA LYS A 167 15.94 1.42 1.54
C LYS A 167 15.74 0.65 2.85
N ILE A 168 15.31 -0.61 2.76
CA ILE A 168 15.23 -1.50 3.93
C ILE A 168 16.62 -1.77 4.52
N ASP A 169 17.64 -1.95 3.70
CA ASP A 169 19.01 -2.13 4.18
C ASP A 169 19.57 -0.90 4.91
N ASP A 170 19.05 0.29 4.59
CA ASP A 170 19.43 1.57 5.19
C ASP A 170 18.59 1.95 6.46
N LEU A 171 17.59 1.13 6.85
CA LEU A 171 16.70 1.37 8.02
C LEU A 171 17.32 0.92 9.36
#